data_AF-W7Y9V7-F1
#
_entry.id   AF-W7Y9V7-F1
#
_cell.length_a   1.000
_cell.length_b   1.000
_cell.length_c   1.000
_cell.angle_alpha   90.00
_cell.angle_beta   90.00
_cell.angle_gamma   90.00
#
_symmetry.space_group_name_H-M   'P 1'
#
loop_
_entity.id
_entity.type
_entity.pdbx_description
1 polymer ?
#
loop_
_entity_poly.entity_id
_entity_poly.type
_entity_poly.pdbx_seq_one_letter_code
_entity_poly.pdbx_strand_id
1 'polypeptide(L)' 'MKEKVKVVTQAIIFDFDGLMVDTETPAYHAFCQVYAEYGQELPLLTYAKCVEHLLMYLIHIHI' A
#
# COMPACT_ATOMS: atom_id res chain seq x y z
N MET A 1 -9.54 -36.30 -25.25
CA MET A 1 -8.63 -35.94 -24.15
C MET A 1 -8.28 -34.46 -24.31
N LYS A 2 -8.47 -33.61 -23.30
CA LYS A 2 -8.07 -32.19 -23.38
C LYS A 2 -6.62 -32.05 -22.92
N GLU A 3 -5.73 -31.55 -23.77
CA GLU A 3 -4.35 -31.26 -23.41
C GLU A 3 -4.30 -30.16 -22.34
N LYS A 4 -3.47 -30.36 -21.31
CA LYS A 4 -3.14 -29.33 -20.35
C LYS A 4 -2.04 -28.45 -20.95
N VAL A 5 -2.39 -27.21 -21.28
CA VAL A 5 -1.40 -26.19 -21.67
C VAL A 5 -0.55 -25.86 -20.44
N LYS A 6 0.76 -26.09 -20.54
CA LYS A 6 1.73 -25.70 -19.50
C LYS A 6 2.01 -24.21 -19.65
N VAL A 7 1.48 -23.40 -18.73
CA VAL A 7 1.87 -22.00 -18.63
C VAL A 7 3.26 -21.93 -18.02
N VAL A 8 4.20 -21.31 -18.74
CA VAL A 8 5.54 -20.99 -18.23
C VAL A 8 5.58 -19.48 -18.02
N THR A 9 5.73 -19.03 -16.78
CA THR A 9 5.90 -17.60 -16.48
C THR A 9 7.17 -17.10 -17.13
N GLN A 10 7.03 -16.13 -18.04
CA GLN A 10 8.16 -15.61 -18.82
C GLN A 10 8.87 -14.44 -18.11
N ALA A 11 8.13 -13.64 -17.35
CA ALA A 11 8.65 -12.51 -16.57
C ALA A 11 7.70 -12.16 -15.43
N ILE A 12 8.23 -11.45 -14.43
CA ILE A 12 7.47 -10.85 -13.33
C ILE A 12 7.72 -9.34 -13.38
N ILE A 13 6.65 -8.56 -13.34
CA ILE A 13 6.73 -7.09 -13.28
C ILE A 13 6.35 -6.69 -11.86
N PHE A 14 7.22 -5.91 -11.23
CA PHE A 14 6.97 -5.33 -9.92
C PHE A 14 6.56 -3.88 -10.09
N ASP A 15 5.53 -3.47 -9.35
CA ASP A 15 5.28 -2.06 -9.08
C ASP A 15 6.43 -1.49 -8.22
N PHE A 16 6.66 -0.19 -8.32
CA PHE A 16 7.76 0.48 -7.62
C PHE A 16 7.32 1.01 -6.26
N ASP A 17 6.21 1.75 -6.24
CA ASP A 17 5.65 2.47 -5.10
C ASP A 17 5.11 1.49 -4.05
N GLY A 18 5.62 1.54 -2.81
CA GLY A 18 5.22 0.65 -1.73
C GLY A 18 5.62 -0.84 -1.86
N LEU A 19 6.11 -1.26 -3.03
CA LEU A 19 6.49 -2.65 -3.30
C LEU A 19 8.01 -2.84 -3.43
N MET A 20 8.67 -2.05 -4.28
CA MET A 20 10.15 -2.09 -4.39
C MET A 20 10.81 -1.10 -3.45
N VAL A 21 10.16 0.02 -3.18
CA VAL A 21 10.66 1.09 -2.31
C VAL A 21 9.54 1.53 -1.37
N ASP A 22 9.87 1.70 -0.08
CA ASP A 22 8.99 2.36 0.89
C ASP A 22 8.89 3.84 0.55
N THR A 23 7.71 4.23 0.09
CA THR A 23 7.36 5.60 -0.27
C THR A 23 6.33 6.17 0.69
N GLU A 24 5.66 5.31 1.46
CA GLU A 24 4.62 5.67 2.43
C GLU A 24 5.20 6.37 3.65
N THR A 25 6.34 5.91 4.17
CA THR A 25 7.00 6.55 5.33
C THR A 25 7.43 7.99 5.03
N PRO A 26 8.22 8.28 3.97
CA PRO A 26 8.60 9.65 3.67
C PRO A 26 7.40 10.53 3.29
N ALA A 27 6.40 9.97 2.61
CA ALA A 27 5.17 10.70 2.33
C ALA A 27 4.42 11.06 3.61
N TYR A 28 4.23 10.13 4.55
CA TYR A 28 3.60 10.40 5.85
C TYR A 28 4.28 11.55 6.58
N HIS A 29 5.61 11.53 6.66
CA HIS A 29 6.37 12.60 7.31
C HIS A 29 6.20 13.95 6.63
N ALA A 30 6.18 13.99 5.30
CA ALA A 30 5.90 15.22 4.55
C ALA A 30 4.49 15.77 4.87
N PHE A 31 3.48 14.91 4.93
CA PHE A 31 2.13 15.32 5.32
C PHE A 31 2.06 15.80 6.77
N CYS A 32 2.73 15.13 7.71
CA CYS A 32 2.82 15.62 9.10
C CYS A 32 3.43 17.01 9.18
N GLN A 33 4.48 17.30 8.40
CA GLN A 33 5.10 18.63 8.35
C GLN A 33 4.09 19.69 7.90
N VAL A 34 3.37 19.42 6.80
CA VAL A 34 2.33 20.33 6.30
C VAL A 34 1.23 20.55 7.34
N TYR A 35 0.72 19.50 7.99
CA TYR A 35 -0.32 19.64 9.01
C TYR A 35 0.15 20.46 10.22
N ALA A 36 1.41 20.27 10.63
CA ALA A 36 2.01 21.00 11.73
C ALA A 36 2.12 22.51 11.45
N GLU A 37 2.31 22.93 10.19
CA GLU A 37 2.28 24.35 9.80
C GLU A 37 0.94 25.03 10.09
N TYR A 38 -0.14 24.26 10.11
CA TYR A 38 -1.50 24.73 10.48
C TYR A 38 -1.86 24.42 11.95
N GLY A 39 -0.88 24.03 12.77
CA GLY A 39 -1.08 23.66 14.17
C GLY A 39 -1.94 22.41 14.36
N GLN A 40 -2.03 21.56 13.33
CA GLN A 40 -2.77 20.30 13.37
C GLN A 40 -1.80 19.13 13.50
N GLU A 41 -2.21 18.08 14.21
CA GLU A 41 -1.54 16.79 14.19
C GLU A 41 -2.23 15.91 13.15
N LEU A 42 -1.44 15.14 12.38
CA LEU A 42 -1.96 14.11 11.49
C LEU A 42 -1.70 12.73 12.11
N PRO A 43 -2.71 12.07 12.71
CA PRO A 43 -2.55 10.73 13.23
C PRO A 43 -2.26 9.73 12.10
N LEU A 44 -1.34 8.79 12.34
CA LEU A 44 -0.98 7.75 11.37
C LEU A 44 -2.19 6.98 10.84
N LEU A 45 -3.13 6.62 11.71
CA LEU A 45 -4.33 5.89 11.30
C LEU A 45 -5.24 6.70 10.37
N THR A 46 -5.22 8.04 10.47
CA THR A 46 -5.95 8.93 9.56
C THR A 46 -5.26 8.96 8.21
N TYR A 47 -3.93 9.10 8.18
CA TYR A 47 -3.15 9.05 6.95
C TYR A 47 -3.29 7.71 6.22
N ALA A 48 -3.15 6.60 6.94
CA ALA A 48 -3.25 5.24 6.40
C ALA A 48 -4.61 5.00 5.71
N LYS A 49 -5.71 5.53 6.26
CA LYS A 49 -7.04 5.45 5.61
C LYS A 49 -7.13 6.14 4.24
N CYS A 50 -6.26 7.12 3.97
CA CYS A 50 -6.28 7.90 2.74
C CYS A 50 -5.32 7.37 1.68
N VAL A 51 -4.17 6.81 2.09
CA VAL A 51 -3.12 6.32 1.19
C VAL A 51 -3.29 4.83 0.88
N GLU A 52 -3.70 4.04 1.86
CA GLU A 52 -3.99 2.62 1.66
C GLU A 52 -5.45 2.46 1.24
N HIS A 53 -5.73 2.57 -0.05
CA HIS A 53 -7.05 2.21 -0.59
C HIS A 53 -7.30 0.70 -0.37
N LEU A 54 -7.97 0.36 0.74
CA LEU A 54 -8.77 -0.87 0.99
C LEU A 54 -8.04 -2.23 1.04
N LEU A 55 -7.08 -2.46 1.95
CA LEU A 55 -6.65 -3.85 2.27
C LEU A 55 -6.75 -4.27 3.74
N MET A 56 -6.99 -3.37 4.69
CA MET A 56 -7.10 -3.75 6.11
C MET A 56 -8.48 -4.21 6.60
N TYR A 57 -9.51 -4.30 5.74
CA TYR A 57 -10.83 -4.84 6.13
C TYR A 57 -11.08 -6.31 5.75
N LEU A 58 -10.12 -7.02 5.13
CA LEU A 58 -10.33 -8.41 4.69
C LEU A 58 -9.54 -9.49 5.46
N ILE A 59 -8.80 -9.14 6.52
CA ILE A 59 -8.12 -10.16 7.37
C ILE A 59 -8.62 -10.10 8.81
N HIS A 60 -9.95 -10.07 9.00
CA HIS A 60 -10.57 -10.25 10.32
C HIS A 60 -11.81 -11.15 10.34
N ILE A 61 -12.04 -12.00 9.34
CA ILE A 61 -13.01 -13.11 9.47
C ILE A 61 -12.45 -14.38 8.82
N HIS A 62 -12.18 -15.37 9.67
CA HIS A 62 -11.90 -16.79 9.39
C HIS A 62 -10.56 -17.16 8.72
N ILE A 63 -9.53 -17.29 9.56
CA ILE A 63 -8.79 -18.56 9.71
C ILE A 63 -8.88 -18.96 11.18
#